data_AF-A0A494Z734-F1
#
_entry.id   AF-A0A494Z734-F1
#
_cell.length_a   1.000
_cell.length_b   1.000
_cell.length_c   1.000
_cell.angle_alpha   90.00
_cell.angle_beta   90.00
_cell.angle_gamma   90.00
#
_symmetry.space_group_name_H-M   'P 1'
#
loop_
_entity.id
_entity.type
_entity.pdbx_description
1 polymer ?
#
loop_
_entity_poly.entity_id
_entity_poly.type
_entity_poly.pdbx_seq_one_letter_code
_entity_poly.pdbx_strand_id
1 'polypeptide(L)' 'MKKLGFLFMFIGIVLIAIFMFTDIQITFNSWLIGFIISLLVSFAGMVLLILHLAKEIKEEKRLK' A
#
# COMPACT_ATOMS: atom_id res chain seq x y z
N MET A 1 -5.54 -9.30 9.67
CA MET A 1 -5.27 -7.95 9.10
C MET A 1 -3.85 -7.80 8.55
N LYS A 2 -2.83 -8.42 9.18
CA LYS A 2 -1.44 -8.46 8.67
C LYS A 2 -1.29 -8.83 7.18
N LYS A 3 -1.86 -9.99 6.79
CA LYS A 3 -1.73 -10.51 5.41
C LYS A 3 -2.35 -9.58 4.36
N LEU A 4 -3.50 -8.97 4.68
CA LEU A 4 -4.15 -8.00 3.80
C LEU A 4 -3.35 -6.70 3.68
N GLY A 5 -2.81 -6.19 4.80
CA GLY A 5 -1.94 -5.00 4.77
C GLY A 5 -0.70 -5.21 3.92
N PHE A 6 -0.02 -6.36 4.07
CA PHE A 6 1.12 -6.72 3.22
C PHE A 6 0.73 -6.90 1.76
N LEU A 7 -0.42 -7.52 1.47
CA LEU A 7 -0.91 -7.70 0.10
C LEU A 7 -1.16 -6.34 -0.58
N PHE A 8 -1.87 -5.42 0.09
CA PHE A 8 -2.13 -4.09 -0.46
C PHE A 8 -0.85 -3.28 -0.66
N MET A 9 0.09 -3.34 0.29
CA MET A 9 1.38 -2.66 0.16
C MET A 9 2.19 -3.24 -1.00
N PHE A 10 2.21 -4.57 -1.16
CA PHE A 10 2.90 -5.23 -2.27
C PHE A 10 2.30 -4.85 -3.62
N ILE A 11 0.97 -4.93 -3.77
CA ILE A 11 0.28 -4.56 -5.01
C ILE A 11 0.53 -3.08 -5.34
N GLY A 12 0.44 -2.19 -4.35
CA GLY A 12 0.68 -0.76 -4.55
C GLY A 12 2.10 -0.47 -5.03
N ILE A 13 3.13 -1.09 -4.42
CA ILE A 13 4.53 -0.91 -4.83
C ILE A 13 4.77 -1.48 -6.24
N VAL A 14 4.21 -2.65 -6.55
CA VAL A 14 4.33 -3.25 -7.89
C VAL A 14 3.70 -2.34 -8.95
N LEU A 15 2.52 -1.78 -8.69
CA LEU A 15 1.88 -0.85 -9.60
C LEU A 15 2.71 0.43 -9.80
N ILE A 16 3.24 1.01 -8.72
CA ILE A 16 4.15 2.16 -8.79
C ILE A 16 5.37 1.83 -9.66
N ALA A 17 5.98 0.67 -9.45
CA ALA A 17 7.13 0.22 -10.22
C ALA A 17 6.78 0.06 -11.71
N ILE A 18 5.62 -0.51 -12.04
CA ILE A 18 5.15 -0.60 -13.42
C ILE A 18 5.03 0.81 -14.02
N PHE A 19 4.33 1.73 -13.36
CA PHE A 19 4.17 3.10 -13.87
C PHE A 19 5.51 3.86 -14.00
N MET A 20 6.51 3.57 -13.18
CA MET A 20 7.82 4.25 -13.26
C MET A 20 8.78 3.63 -14.28
N PHE A 21 8.81 2.31 -14.40
CA PHE A 21 9.87 1.60 -15.14
C PHE A 21 9.40 1.06 -16.49
N THR A 22 8.10 0.96 -16.72
CA THR A 22 7.60 0.55 -18.04
C THR A 22 7.27 1.78 -18.88
N ASP A 23 7.72 1.76 -20.13
CA ASP A 23 7.43 2.82 -21.10
C ASP A 23 6.02 2.60 -21.67
N ILE A 24 5.02 2.95 -20.85
CA ILE A 24 3.61 2.80 -21.20
C ILE A 24 3.20 3.97 -22.08
N GLN A 25 2.84 3.71 -23.33
CA GLN A 25 2.29 4.70 -24.24
C GLN A 25 0.84 5.07 -23.88
N ILE A 26 0.69 5.83 -22.80
CA ILE A 26 -0.58 6.42 -22.35
C ILE A 26 -0.43 7.93 -22.22
N THR A 27 -1.55 8.65 -22.23
CA THR A 27 -1.54 10.09 -22.01
C THR A 27 -1.02 10.40 -20.60
N PHE A 28 -0.29 11.51 -20.46
CA PHE A 28 0.29 11.94 -19.18
C PHE A 28 -0.75 12.00 -18.05
N ASN A 29 -1.98 12.46 -18.36
CA ASN A 29 -3.06 12.51 -17.38
C ASN A 29 -3.47 11.11 -16.90
N SER A 30 -3.62 10.13 -17.80
CA SER A 30 -3.95 8.76 -17.44
C SER A 30 -2.82 8.09 -16.64
N TRP A 31 -1.57 8.36 -17.00
CA TRP A 31 -0.40 7.91 -16.24
C TRP A 31 -0.41 8.47 -14.83
N LEU A 32 -0.60 9.78 -14.68
CA LEU A 32 -0.59 10.47 -13.39
C LEU A 32 -1.72 9.98 -12.48
N ILE A 33 -2.94 9.79 -13.02
CA ILE A 33 -4.08 9.26 -12.26
C ILE A 33 -3.76 7.85 -11.77
N GLY A 34 -3.27 6.97 -12.66
CA GLY A 34 -2.87 5.60 -12.30
C GLY A 34 -1.78 5.56 -11.23
N PHE A 35 -0.79 6.45 -11.34
CA PHE A 35 0.28 6.59 -10.35
C PHE A 35 -0.25 7.04 -8.98
N ILE A 36 -1.12 8.05 -8.93
CA ILE A 36 -1.73 8.53 -7.68
C ILE A 36 -2.59 7.44 -7.03
N ILE A 37 -3.37 6.70 -7.81
CA ILE A 37 -4.17 5.56 -7.29
C ILE A 37 -3.24 4.51 -6.67
N SER A 38 -2.13 4.20 -7.34
CA SER A 38 -1.15 3.21 -6.85
C SER A 38 -0.52 3.64 -5.53
N LEU A 39 -0.22 4.93 -5.37
CA LEU A 39 0.23 5.51 -4.11
C LEU A 39 -0.82 5.37 -3.00
N LEU A 40 -2.10 5.65 -3.29
CA LEU A 40 -3.18 5.51 -2.31
C LEU A 40 -3.36 4.06 -1.87
N VAL A 41 -3.25 3.09 -2.78
CA VAL A 41 -3.32 1.66 -2.47
C VAL A 41 -2.17 1.23 -1.56
N SER A 42 -0.94 1.67 -1.87
CA SER A 42 0.23 1.41 -1.02
C SER A 42 0.06 2.01 0.37
N PHE A 43 -0.41 3.26 0.44
CA PHE A 43 -0.67 3.96 1.69
C PHE A 43 -1.73 3.26 2.54
N ALA A 44 -2.83 2.80 1.93
CA ALA A 44 -3.85 2.02 2.64
C ALA A 44 -3.28 0.73 3.23
N GLY A 45 -2.41 0.02 2.48
CA GLY A 45 -1.68 -1.14 2.98
C GLY A 45 -0.83 -0.84 4.21
N MET A 46 -0.08 0.26 4.17
CA MET A 46 0.74 0.74 5.29
C MET A 46 -0.12 1.07 6.53
N VAL A 47 -1.22 1.81 6.36
CA VAL A 47 -2.14 2.15 7.45
C VAL A 47 -2.72 0.90 8.12
N LEU A 48 -3.11 -0.11 7.34
CA LEU A 48 -3.61 -1.38 7.87
C LEU A 48 -2.55 -2.12 8.71
N LEU A 49 -1.29 -2.08 8.29
CA LEU A 49 -0.18 -2.67 9.03
C LEU A 49 0.08 -1.91 10.35
N ILE A 50 0.06 -0.58 10.33
CA ILE A 50 0.21 0.26 11.53
C ILE A 50 -0.93 -0.04 12.52
N LEU A 51 -2.18 -0.09 12.07
CA LEU A 51 -3.32 -0.41 12.91
C LEU A 51 -3.22 -1.81 13.50
N HIS A 52 -2.71 -2.77 12.72
CA HIS A 52 -2.49 -4.12 13.22
C HIS A 52 -1.41 -4.17 14.30
N LEU A 53 -0.29 -3.48 14.10
CA LEU A 53 0.80 -3.37 15.07
C LEU A 53 0.33 -2.69 16.37
N ALA A 54 -0.45 -1.62 16.25
CA ALA A 54 -1.05 -0.94 17.41
C ALA A 54 -1.99 -1.86 18.21
N LYS A 55 -2.74 -2.75 17.53
CA LYS A 55 -3.57 -3.75 18.21
C LYS A 55 -2.73 -4.81 18.92
N GLU A 56 -1.70 -5.35 18.27
CA GLU A 56 -0.79 -6.34 18.88
C GLU A 56 -0.13 -5.77 20.15
N ILE A 57 0.38 -4.53 20.11
CA ILE A 57 0.99 -3.87 21.29
C ILE A 57 -0.02 -3.70 22.43
N LYS A 58 -1.29 -3.35 22.12
CA LYS A 58 -2.33 -3.19 23.13
C LYS A 58 -2.71 -4.52 23.78
N GLU A 59 -2.74 -5.61 23.01
CA GLU A 59 -3.00 -6.95 23.52
C GLU A 59 -1.86 -7.45 24.40
N GLU A 60 -0.59 -7.25 24.00
CA GLU A 60 0.56 -7.57 24.84
C GLU A 60 0.52 -6.84 26.18
N LYS A 61 0.19 -5.53 26.18
CA LYS A 61 0.05 -4.74 27.41
C LYS A 61 -1.12 -5.14 28.30
N ARG A 62 -2.10 -5.88 27.78
CA ARG A 62 -3.25 -6.38 28.55
C ARG A 62 -2.98 -7.75 29.18
N LEU A 63 -2.07 -8.52 28.60
CA LEU A 63 -1.67 -9.86 29.07
C LEU A 63 -0.55 -9.81 30.12
N LYS A 64 0.19 -8.70 30.20
CA LYS A 64 1.14 -8.37 31.28
C LYS A 64 0.47 -7.55 32.37
#